data_AF-A0A0G4NNI3-F1
#
_entry.id   AF-A0A0G4NNI3-F1
#
_cell.length_a   1.000
_cell.length_b   1.000
_cell.length_c   1.000
_cell.angle_alpha   90.00
_cell.angle_beta   90.00
_cell.angle_gamma   90.00
#
_symmetry.space_group_name_H-M   'P 1'
#
loop_
_entity.id
_entity.type
_entity.pdbx_description
1 polymer ?
#
loop_
_entity_poly.entity_id
_entity_poly.type
_entity_poly.pdbx_seq_one_letter_code
_entity_poly.pdbx_strand_id
1 'polypeptide(L)'
;RQLRLPACRTLESAKKLSQGVAHSTPISLDVTDDKALDAEVAKHDLVISLIPYTFHATVIKSAIRQKKHVVTTSYVSPAMLELDQQCKDAGITVMNEIGL
;
A
#
# COMPACT_ATOMS: atom_id res chain seq x y z
N ARG A 1 13.30 13.75 2.60
CA ARG A 1 13.13 13.55 1.14
C ARG A 1 12.21 12.34 0.98
N GLN A 2 10.96 12.50 0.55
CA GLN A 2 10.04 11.37 0.37
C GLN A 2 10.47 10.57 -0.86
N LEU A 3 10.92 9.33 -0.64
CA LEU A 3 11.20 8.37 -1.70
C LEU A 3 9.89 7.73 -2.14
N ARG A 4 9.68 7.60 -3.45
CA ARG A 4 8.54 6.91 -4.04
C ARG A 4 8.97 5.49 -4.39
N LEU A 5 8.22 4.49 -3.95
CA LEU A 5 8.60 3.10 -4.13
C LEU A 5 7.57 2.36 -5.01
N PRO A 6 7.73 2.38 -6.35
CA PRO A 6 6.89 1.54 -7.20
C PRO A 6 7.25 0.08 -6.95
N ALA A 7 6.25 -0.68 -6.49
CA ALA A 7 6.38 -2.07 -6.14
C ALA A 7 5.41 -2.90 -7.00
N CYS A 8 5.93 -3.92 -7.68
CA CYS A 8 5.16 -4.85 -8.49
C CYS A 8 5.71 -6.26 -8.28
N ARG A 9 4.94 -7.31 -8.59
CA ARG A 9 5.47 -8.69 -8.59
C ARG A 9 6.62 -8.88 -9.58
N THR A 10 6.62 -8.13 -10.68
CA THR A 10 7.67 -8.15 -11.70
C THR A 10 8.50 -6.87 -11.60
N LEU A 11 9.79 -7.01 -11.31
CA LEU A 11 10.71 -5.87 -11.18
C LEU A 11 10.76 -4.99 -12.44
N GLU A 12 10.71 -5.58 -13.63
CA GLU A 12 10.74 -4.83 -14.90
C GLU A 12 9.51 -3.92 -15.06
N SER A 13 8.35 -4.32 -14.57
CA SER A 13 7.16 -3.45 -14.55
C SER A 13 7.37 -2.25 -13.63
N ALA A 14 7.95 -2.46 -12.44
CA ALA A 14 8.27 -1.38 -11.51
C ALA A 14 9.32 -0.41 -12.09
N LYS A 15 10.37 -0.94 -12.75
CA LYS A 15 11.38 -0.14 -13.45
C LYS A 15 10.79 0.69 -14.58
N LYS A 16 9.92 0.08 -15.40
CA LYS A 16 9.24 0.78 -16.50
C LYS A 16 8.36 1.92 -15.99
N LEU A 17 7.66 1.71 -14.86
CA LEU A 17 6.81 2.74 -14.24
C LEU A 17 7.62 3.89 -13.61
N SER A 18 8.82 3.61 -13.12
CA SER A 18 9.72 4.60 -12.49
C SER A 18 10.68 5.27 -13.46
N GLN A 19 10.70 4.87 -14.73
CA GLN A 19 11.67 5.37 -15.70
C GLN A 19 11.52 6.88 -15.88
N GLY A 20 12.61 7.63 -15.64
CA GLY A 20 12.63 9.09 -15.72
C GLY A 20 12.00 9.81 -14.52
N VAL A 21 11.53 9.08 -13.50
CA VAL A 21 10.93 9.65 -12.29
C VAL A 21 12.00 9.83 -11.21
N ALA A 22 12.34 11.08 -10.89
CA ALA A 22 13.26 11.39 -9.80
C ALA A 22 12.74 10.87 -8.45
N HIS A 23 13.65 10.47 -7.57
CA HIS A 23 13.35 9.95 -6.23
C HIS A 23 12.48 8.68 -6.21
N SER A 24 12.51 7.90 -7.29
CA SER A 24 11.85 6.60 -7.35
C SER A 24 12.84 5.46 -7.15
N THR A 25 12.46 4.41 -6.44
CA THR A 25 13.26 3.18 -6.28
C THR A 25 12.38 1.97 -6.57
N PRO A 26 12.46 1.37 -7.76
CA PRO A 26 11.61 0.24 -8.12
C PRO A 26 12.03 -1.03 -7.37
N ILE A 27 11.05 -1.78 -6.87
CA ILE A 27 11.28 -3.06 -6.22
C ILE A 27 10.33 -4.15 -6.74
N SER A 28 10.73 -5.39 -6.51
CA SER A 28 9.86 -6.55 -6.63
C SER A 28 9.20 -6.82 -5.28
N LEU A 29 7.87 -6.86 -5.22
CA LEU A 29 7.12 -7.17 -4.00
C LEU A 29 5.89 -8.01 -4.33
N ASP A 30 5.71 -9.10 -3.59
CA ASP A 30 4.46 -9.85 -3.56
C ASP A 30 3.67 -9.46 -2.32
N VAL A 31 2.47 -8.93 -2.52
CA VAL A 31 1.58 -8.48 -1.43
C VAL A 31 0.94 -9.63 -0.66
N THR A 32 1.10 -10.88 -1.14
CA THR A 32 0.64 -12.08 -0.43
C THR A 32 1.68 -12.61 0.56
N ASP A 33 2.91 -12.13 0.51
CA ASP A 33 3.93 -12.37 1.55
C ASP A 33 3.81 -11.30 2.64
N ASP A 34 3.07 -11.63 3.71
CA ASP A 34 2.85 -10.73 4.85
C ASP A 34 4.16 -10.20 5.46
N LYS A 35 5.23 -11.01 5.50
CA LYS A 35 6.50 -10.60 6.11
C LYS A 35 7.22 -9.60 5.23
N ALA A 36 7.29 -9.87 3.93
CA ALA A 36 7.90 -8.96 2.97
C ALA A 36 7.13 -7.64 2.88
N LEU A 37 5.79 -7.72 2.88
CA LEU A 37 4.92 -6.55 2.87
C LEU A 37 5.12 -5.70 4.12
N ASP A 38 5.07 -6.29 5.32
CA ASP A 38 5.30 -5.57 6.57
C ASP A 38 6.67 -4.88 6.63
N ALA A 39 7.72 -5.61 6.21
CA ALA A 39 9.07 -5.07 6.18
C ALA A 39 9.18 -3.85 5.26
N GLU A 40 8.45 -3.82 4.16
CA GLU A 40 8.49 -2.69 3.22
C GLU A 40 7.58 -1.54 3.64
N VAL A 41 6.39 -1.84 4.15
CA VAL A 41 5.45 -0.84 4.68
C VAL A 41 6.08 -0.07 5.84
N ALA A 42 6.82 -0.74 6.74
CA ALA A 42 7.49 -0.12 7.88
C ALA A 42 8.46 1.01 7.49
N LYS A 43 9.08 0.92 6.30
CA LYS A 43 10.08 1.88 5.79
C LYS A 43 9.47 3.17 5.24
N HIS A 44 8.16 3.22 5.06
CA HIS A 44 7.45 4.34 4.42
C HIS A 44 6.45 4.98 5.39
N ASP A 45 6.04 6.22 5.11
CA ASP A 45 5.05 6.93 5.94
C ASP A 45 3.62 6.63 5.49
N LEU A 46 3.44 6.34 4.20
CA LEU A 46 2.17 6.15 3.53
C LEU A 46 2.30 5.09 2.43
N VAL A 47 1.28 4.25 2.28
CA VAL A 47 1.16 3.25 1.21
C VAL A 47 0.03 3.66 0.25
N ILE A 48 0.27 3.57 -1.06
CA ILE A 48 -0.77 3.78 -2.07
C ILE A 48 -1.06 2.45 -2.76
N SER A 49 -2.28 1.93 -2.57
CA SER A 49 -2.70 0.64 -3.12
C SER A 49 -3.44 0.82 -4.46
N LEU A 50 -2.68 0.73 -5.56
CA LEU A 50 -3.20 0.74 -6.94
C LEU A 50 -3.22 -0.66 -7.58
N ILE A 51 -3.43 -1.68 -6.75
CA ILE A 51 -3.50 -3.10 -7.13
C ILE A 51 -4.95 -3.59 -7.08
N PRO A 52 -5.26 -4.82 -7.57
CA PRO A 52 -6.63 -5.34 -7.52
C PRO A 52 -7.24 -5.28 -6.12
N TYR A 53 -8.52 -4.90 -6.04
CA TYR A 53 -9.22 -4.62 -4.78
C TYR A 53 -9.24 -5.80 -3.79
N THR A 54 -9.07 -7.03 -4.28
CA THR A 54 -8.96 -8.25 -3.49
C THR A 54 -7.80 -8.22 -2.49
N PHE A 55 -6.78 -7.41 -2.75
CA PHE A 55 -5.60 -7.29 -1.89
C PHE A 55 -5.65 -6.10 -0.93
N HIS A 56 -6.64 -5.20 -1.03
CA HIS A 56 -6.71 -4.02 -0.17
C HIS A 56 -6.79 -4.37 1.31
N ALA A 57 -7.57 -5.39 1.68
CA ALA A 57 -7.64 -5.85 3.06
C ALA A 57 -6.29 -6.34 3.58
N THR A 58 -5.49 -7.03 2.76
CA THR A 58 -4.13 -7.48 3.13
C THR A 58 -3.20 -6.28 3.34
N VAL A 59 -3.24 -5.30 2.44
CA VAL A 59 -2.45 -4.06 2.55
C VAL A 59 -2.84 -3.27 3.80
N ILE A 60 -4.14 -3.11 4.08
CA ILE A 60 -4.63 -2.41 5.27
C ILE A 60 -4.21 -3.13 6.54
N LYS A 61 -4.28 -4.47 6.59
CA LYS A 61 -3.80 -5.25 7.75
C LYS A 61 -2.31 -5.02 8.02
N SER A 62 -1.48 -5.00 6.98
CA SER A 62 -0.06 -4.65 7.10
C SER A 62 0.13 -3.23 7.62
N ALA A 63 -0.60 -2.26 7.05
CA ALA A 63 -0.55 -0.87 7.45
C ALA A 63 -0.99 -0.64 8.91
N ILE A 64 -1.99 -1.37 9.40
CA ILE A 64 -2.41 -1.38 10.82
C ILE A 64 -1.24 -1.86 11.70
N ARG A 65 -0.62 -3.00 11.37
CA ARG A 65 0.51 -3.55 12.14
C ARG A 65 1.69 -2.58 12.21
N GLN A 66 1.97 -1.88 11.11
CA GLN A 66 3.09 -0.95 10.99
C GLN A 66 2.73 0.51 11.31
N LYS A 67 1.46 0.79 11.66
CA LYS A 67 0.91 2.11 11.93
C LYS A 67 1.18 3.12 10.81
N LYS A 68 0.95 2.72 9.56
CA LYS A 68 1.14 3.55 8.37
C LYS A 68 -0.18 3.92 7.72
N HIS A 69 -0.24 5.08 7.09
CA HIS A 69 -1.43 5.52 6.37
C HIS A 69 -1.60 4.71 5.07
N VAL A 70 -2.82 4.67 4.54
CA VAL A 70 -3.13 4.03 3.25
C VAL A 70 -4.01 4.95 2.39
N VAL A 71 -3.74 4.99 1.09
CA VAL A 71 -4.61 5.59 0.07
C VAL A 71 -4.97 4.54 -0.98
N THR A 72 -6.24 4.46 -1.37
CA THR A 72 -6.71 3.62 -2.47
C THR A 72 -7.66 4.42 -3.36
N THR A 73 -7.77 4.05 -4.64
CA THR A 73 -8.74 4.63 -5.59
C THR A 73 -9.98 3.75 -5.77
N SER A 74 -10.09 2.67 -5.00
CA SER A 74 -11.18 1.70 -5.12
C SER A 74 -12.31 2.02 -4.15
N TYR A 75 -13.50 1.49 -4.46
CA TYR A 75 -14.64 1.45 -3.54
C TYR A 75 -14.30 0.72 -2.25
N VAL A 76 -14.92 1.15 -1.15
CA VAL A 76 -14.80 0.45 0.13
C VAL A 76 -15.56 -0.88 0.07
N SER A 77 -14.84 -1.99 0.24
CA SER A 77 -15.44 -3.33 0.33
C SER A 77 -15.88 -3.67 1.77
N PRO A 78 -16.79 -4.63 1.98
CA PRO A 78 -17.17 -5.08 3.34
C PRO A 78 -15.97 -5.49 4.20
N ALA A 79 -15.01 -6.22 3.61
CA ALA A 79 -13.79 -6.63 4.28
C ALA A 79 -12.88 -5.45 4.70
N MET A 80 -12.97 -4.31 4.02
CA MET A 80 -12.27 -3.08 4.43
C MET A 80 -13.00 -2.36 5.56
N LEU A 81 -14.35 -2.34 5.53
CA LEU A 81 -15.17 -1.76 6.60
C LEU A 81 -14.97 -2.48 7.93
N GLU A 82 -14.81 -3.80 7.92
CA GLU A 82 -14.51 -4.60 9.11
C GLU A 82 -13.19 -4.19 9.81
N LEU A 83 -12.29 -3.51 9.09
CA LEU A 83 -10.99 -3.05 9.61
C LEU A 83 -11.03 -1.60 10.12
N ASP A 84 -12.15 -0.89 10.00
CA ASP A 84 -12.26 0.53 10.36
C ASP A 84 -11.88 0.79 11.83
N GLN A 85 -12.42 0.01 12.77
CA GLN A 85 -12.09 0.17 14.19
C GLN A 85 -10.60 -0.08 14.46
N GLN A 86 -10.01 -1.10 13.82
CA GLN A 86 -8.59 -1.40 13.97
C GLN A 86 -7.70 -0.29 13.41
N CYS A 87 -8.13 0.38 12.33
CA CYS A 87 -7.43 1.54 11.78
C CYS A 87 -7.46 2.73 12.74
N LYS A 88 -8.62 2.98 13.36
CA LYS A 88 -8.79 4.01 14.39
C LYS A 88 -7.92 3.73 15.61
N ASP A 89 -7.92 2.49 16.10
CA ASP A 89 -7.12 2.06 17.26
C ASP A 89 -5.62 2.17 16.98
N ALA A 90 -5.20 1.90 15.74
CA ALA A 90 -3.82 2.07 15.30
C ALA A 90 -3.43 3.54 15.05
N GLY A 91 -4.39 4.46 15.03
CA GLY A 91 -4.17 5.89 14.77
C GLY A 91 -3.81 6.20 13.31
N ILE A 92 -4.25 5.38 12.36
CA ILE A 92 -3.95 5.55 10.93
C ILE A 92 -5.16 6.05 10.15
N THR A 93 -4.90 6.62 8.98
CA THR A 93 -5.93 7.06 8.03
C THR A 93 -5.87 6.17 6.80
N VAL A 94 -7.02 5.61 6.43
CA VAL A 94 -7.22 4.85 5.19
C VAL A 94 -8.19 5.63 4.31
N MET A 95 -7.66 6.34 3.31
CA MET A 95 -8.46 7.12 2.38
C MET A 95 -8.78 6.27 1.14
N ASN A 96 -10.06 6.11 0.84
CA ASN A 96 -10.54 5.34 -0.31
C ASN A 96 -11.31 6.25 -1.28
N GLU A 97 -11.76 5.69 -2.41
CA GLU A 97 -12.70 6.35 -3.35
C GLU A 97 -12.26 7.71 -3.90
N ILE A 98 -10.95 7.97 -3.90
CA ILE A 98 -10.38 9.19 -4.48
C ILE A 98 -9.91 8.94 -5.93
N GLY A 99 -10.81 8.34 -6.70
CA GLY A 99 -10.65 8.07 -8.14
C GLY A 99 -11.31 9.15 -9.02
N LEU A 100 -11.59 8.78 -10.27
CA LEU A 100 -12.43 9.56 -11.20
C LEU A 100 -13.88 9.08 -11.12
#